data_AF-A0A0G1QIP7-F1
#
_entry.id   AF-A0A0G1QIP7-F1
#
_cell.length_a   1.000
_cell.length_b   1.000
_cell.length_c   1.000
_cell.angle_alpha   90.00
_cell.angle_beta   90.00
_cell.angle_gamma   90.00
#
_symmetry.space_group_name_H-M   'P 1'
#
loop_
_entity.id
_entity.type
_entity.pdbx_description
1 polymer ?
#
loop_
_entity_poly.entity_id
_entity_poly.type
_entity_poly.pdbx_seq_one_letter_code
_entity_poly.pdbx_strand_id
1 'polypeptide(L)' 'MTIYNLHSNAAREVEDLKVIAHDEYDKNGKMRTNRYVEYTVVGKNRTWKDFMTIKDFKRLNPDVTVKGLD' A
#
# COMPACT_ATOMS: atom_id res chain seq x y z
N MET A 1 -7.28 11.94 2.20
CA MET A 1 -8.30 10.94 1.76
C MET A 1 -8.31 9.78 2.75
N THR A 2 -9.28 8.85 2.71
CA THR A 2 -9.36 7.76 3.70
C THR A 2 -9.27 6.39 3.02
N ILE A 3 -8.45 5.49 3.56
CA ILE A 3 -8.32 4.10 3.09
C ILE A 3 -8.38 3.11 4.26
N TYR A 4 -8.78 1.86 3.98
CA TYR A 4 -8.65 0.73 4.91
C TYR A 4 -7.22 0.17 4.87
N ASN A 5 -6.58 0.12 6.04
CA ASN A 5 -5.21 -0.38 6.22
C ASN A 5 -5.19 -1.91 6.40
N LEU A 6 -4.16 -2.59 5.84
CA LEU A 6 -4.05 -4.06 5.86
C LEU A 6 -3.90 -4.64 7.28
N HIS A 7 -3.12 -3.99 8.15
CA HIS A 7 -2.75 -4.52 9.47
C HIS A 7 -3.83 -4.33 10.52
N SER A 8 -4.60 -3.25 10.43
CA SER A 8 -5.63 -2.90 11.41
C SER A 8 -7.06 -3.06 10.91
N ASN A 9 -7.26 -3.27 9.61
CA ASN A 9 -8.56 -3.24 8.92
C ASN A 9 -9.41 -2.01 9.26
N ALA A 10 -8.76 -0.94 9.73
CA ALA A 10 -9.38 0.30 10.15
C ALA A 10 -9.23 1.35 9.04
N ALA A 11 -10.24 2.19 8.89
CA ALA A 11 -10.18 3.37 8.05
C ALA A 11 -9.15 4.36 8.62
N ARG A 12 -8.22 4.81 7.78
CA ARG A 12 -7.12 5.72 8.12
C ARG A 12 -7.06 6.86 7.12
N GLU A 13 -6.85 8.06 7.63
CA GLU A 13 -6.55 9.21 6.79
C GLU A 13 -5.12 9.10 6.24
N VAL A 14 -4.99 9.37 4.94
CA VAL A 14 -3.73 9.34 4.21
C VAL A 14 -3.58 10.57 3.32
N GLU A 15 -2.35 11.06 3.20
CA GLU A 15 -2.00 12.28 2.46
C GLU A 15 -1.47 11.98 1.05
N ASP A 16 -0.82 10.83 0.87
CA ASP A 16 -0.21 10.42 -0.38
C ASP A 16 -0.41 8.91 -0.61
N LEU A 17 -0.54 8.54 -1.89
CA LEU A 17 -0.77 7.18 -2.38
C LEU A 17 -0.07 7.02 -3.73
N LYS A 18 0.83 6.04 -3.83
CA LYS A 18 1.52 5.75 -5.08
C LYS A 18 1.86 4.27 -5.20
N VAL A 19 2.03 3.81 -6.44
CA VAL A 19 2.56 2.48 -6.72
C VAL A 19 4.08 2.51 -6.68
N ILE A 20 4.68 1.59 -5.93
CA ILE A 20 6.12 1.38 -5.87
C ILE A 20 6.49 -0.04 -6.27
N ALA A 21 7.72 -0.23 -6.75
CA ALA A 21 8.27 -1.52 -7.09
C ALA A 21 9.38 -1.88 -6.10
N HIS A 22 9.38 -3.12 -5.61
CA HIS A 22 10.40 -3.67 -4.74
C HIS A 22 10.96 -4.94 -5.36
N ASP A 23 12.28 -5.04 -5.39
CA ASP A 23 12.96 -6.28 -5.74
C ASP A 23 13.06 -7.16 -4.50
N GLU A 24 12.42 -8.32 -4.56
CA GLU A 24 12.34 -9.28 -3.49
C GLU A 24 12.87 -10.63 -3.96
N TYR A 25 13.63 -11.29 -3.10
CA TYR A 25 14.06 -12.65 -3.35
C TYR A 25 12.95 -13.61 -2.93
N ASP A 26 12.50 -14.46 -3.85
CA ASP A 26 11.60 -15.55 -3.49
C ASP A 26 12.33 -16.61 -2.63
N LYS A 27 11.57 -17.57 -2.10
CA LYS A 27 12.12 -18.66 -1.27
C LYS A 27 13.20 -19.52 -1.96
N ASN A 28 13.32 -19.43 -3.29
CA ASN A 28 14.32 -20.13 -4.08
C ASN A 28 15.53 -19.22 -4.41
N GLY A 29 15.60 -18.02 -3.84
CA GLY A 29 16.66 -17.04 -4.12
C GLY A 29 16.53 -16.37 -5.49
N LYS A 30 15.38 -16.48 -6.17
CA LYS A 30 15.16 -15.77 -7.44
C LYS A 30 14.60 -14.38 -7.16
N MET A 31 15.29 -13.36 -7.65
CA MET A 31 14.82 -11.98 -7.59
C MET A 31 13.55 -11.79 -8.43
N ARG A 32 12.56 -11.15 -7.85
CA ARG A 32 11.30 -10.77 -8.49
C ARG A 32 10.97 -9.34 -8.12
N THR A 33 10.60 -8.56 -9.12
CA THR A 33 10.09 -7.20 -8.89
C THR A 33 8.60 -7.28 -8.62
N ASN A 34 8.21 -7.07 -7.36
CA ASN A 34 6.81 -7.00 -6.91
C ASN A 34 6.36 -5.54 -6.80
N ARG A 35 5.08 -5.29 -7.05
CA ARG A 35 4.49 -3.95 -6.94
C ARG A 35 3.59 -3.84 -5.71
N TYR A 36 3.70 -2.71 -5.03
CA TYR A 36 2.98 -2.38 -3.81
C TYR A 36 2.33 -1.01 -3.93
N VAL A 37 1.28 -0.78 -3.15
CA VAL A 37 0.74 0.56 -2.92
C VAL A 37 1.38 1.09 -1.64
N GLU A 38 2.22 2.12 -1.75
CA GLU A 38 2.74 2.89 -0.61
C GLU A 38 1.77 4.04 -0.32
N TYR A 39 1.51 4.24 0.97
CA TYR A 39 0.68 5.33 1.46
C TYR A 39 1.24 5.91 2.75
N THR A 40 1.01 7.21 2.95
CA THR A 40 1.44 7.91 4.17
C THR A 40 0.25 8.11 5.10
N VAL A 41 0.25 7.42 6.24
CA VAL A 41 -0.80 7.49 7.25
C VAL A 41 -0.63 8.72 8.12
N VAL A 42 -1.71 9.48 8.30
CA VAL A 42 -1.78 10.61 9.24
C VAL A 42 -2.15 10.09 10.62
N GLY A 43 -1.16 10.04 11.51
CA GLY A 43 -1.39 9.78 12.92
C GLY A 43 -1.57 11.05 13.73
N LYS A 44 -2.11 10.90 14.94
CA LYS A 44 -2.33 12.01 15.88
C LYS A 44 -1.06 12.82 16.20
N ASN A 45 0.09 12.14 16.30
CA ASN A 45 1.36 12.75 16.73
C ASN A 45 2.49 12.59 15.70
N ARG A 46 2.32 11.73 14.70
CA ARG A 46 3.33 11.46 13.68
C ARG A 46 2.67 10.90 12.43
N THR A 47 3.25 11.20 11.28
CA THR A 47 2.99 10.48 10.04
C THR A 47 3.95 9.30 9.91
N TRP A 48 3.52 8.24 9.23
CA TRP A 48 4.41 7.14 8.87
C TRP A 48 4.00 6.55 7.53
N LYS A 49 4.96 5.92 6.85
CA LYS A 49 4.73 5.20 5.60
C LYS A 49 4.38 3.75 5.89
N ASP A 50 3.45 3.23 5.12
CA ASP A 50 3.07 1.84 5.11
C ASP A 50 2.83 1.41 3.67
N PHE A 51 2.87 0.11 3.40
CA PHE A 51 2.65 -0.43 2.07
C PHE A 51 1.90 -1.75 2.13
N MET A 52 1.09 -2.00 1.10
CA MET A 52 0.39 -3.28 0.97
C MET A 52 0.41 -3.76 -0.48
N THR A 53 0.21 -5.06 -0.68
CA THR A 53 0.14 -5.64 -2.02
C THR A 53 -0.98 -4.96 -2.83
N ILE A 54 -0.80 -4.82 -4.14
CA ILE A 54 -1.88 -4.29 -5.01
C ILE A 54 -3.18 -5.09 -4.84
N LYS A 55 -3.07 -6.41 -4.69
CA LYS A 55 -4.22 -7.30 -4.50
C LYS A 55 -5.00 -6.95 -3.23
N ASP A 56 -4.30 -6.79 -2.11
CA ASP A 56 -4.96 -6.43 -0.85
C ASP A 56 -5.51 -5.01 -0.87
N PHE A 57 -4.80 -4.08 -1.52
CA PHE A 57 -5.30 -2.72 -1.69
C PHE A 57 -6.61 -2.68 -2.47
N LYS A 58 -6.68 -3.33 -3.64
CA LYS A 58 -7.91 -3.42 -4.46
C LYS A 58 -9.05 -4.11 -3.71
N ARG A 59 -8.74 -5.10 -2.85
CA ARG A 59 -9.74 -5.81 -2.02
C ARG A 59 -10.31 -4.93 -0.91
N LEU A 60 -9.47 -4.15 -0.24
CA LEU A 60 -9.86 -3.32 0.92
C LEU A 60 -10.41 -1.95 0.51
N ASN A 61 -9.96 -1.42 -0.63
CA ASN A 61 -10.27 -0.08 -1.13
C ASN A 61 -10.70 -0.13 -2.60
N PRO A 62 -11.79 -0.84 -2.94
CA PRO A 62 -12.22 -1.06 -4.33
C PRO A 62 -12.54 0.24 -5.07
N ASP A 63 -12.97 1.28 -4.35
CA ASP A 63 -13.38 2.57 -4.92
C ASP A 63 -12.22 3.57 -5.06
N VAL A 64 -11.01 3.22 -4.58
CA VAL A 64 -9.85 4.11 -4.61
C VAL A 64 -8.99 3.81 -5.83
N THR A 65 -8.94 4.76 -6.76
CA THR A 65 -8.04 4.67 -7.92
C THR A 65 -6.68 5.28 -7.59
N VAL A 66 -5.60 4.54 -7.84
CA VAL A 66 -4.22 5.01 -7.65
C VAL A 66 -3.55 5.09 -9.01
N LYS A 67 -2.85 6.18 -9.29
CA LYS A 67 -2.14 6.36 -10.56
C LYS A 67 -1.03 5.30 -10.71
N GLY A 68 -1.00 4.62 -11.85
CA GLY A 68 -0.07 3.51 -12.11
C GLY A 68 -0.54 2.13 -11.63
N LEU A 69 -1.80 2.05 -11.17
CA LEU A 69 -2.48 0.83 -10.76
C LEU A 69 -3.44 0.38 -11.89
N ASP A 70 -2.87 -0.11 -13.01
CA ASP A 70 -3.67 -0.74 -14.09
C ASP A 70 -4.34 -2.05 -13.63
#